data_AF-A0A073HYQ0-F1
#
_entry.id   AF-A0A073HYQ0-F1
#
_cell.length_a   1.000
_cell.length_b   1.000
_cell.length_c   1.000
_cell.angle_alpha   90.00
_cell.angle_beta   90.00
_cell.angle_gamma   90.00
#
_symmetry.space_group_name_H-M   'P 1'
#
loop_
_entity.id
_entity.type
_entity.pdbx_description
1 polymer ?
#
loop_
_entity_poly.entity_id
_entity_poly.type
_entity_poly.pdbx_seq_one_letter_code
_entity_poly.pdbx_strand_id
1 'polypeptide(L)'
;MLYFDAVDKLYKVIFRKCQEKVNVIWFFGEPNTGKTTMAKYIRKIFITEDFRVLNKSFCMESSTTHSKPQLVIMDEIKRDLFYDSEKIDDLKRFFEGEGYPVNLKYKQPVVRFQQCQVIAISNTLPFNQMSDLDRKQFETRMLKAEFTPEMLRADEKFPFSEVELAIYFREHLIENGNSQMLVDEETELCNTYVERNDLEINREEKMAQEEEQKSE
;
A
#
# COMPACT_ATOMS: atom_id res chain seq x y z
N MET A 1 14.25 -0.20 -23.92
CA MET A 1 13.66 0.80 -23.00
C MET A 1 14.29 0.61 -21.63
N LEU A 2 14.88 1.66 -21.04
CA LEU A 2 15.61 1.56 -19.77
C LEU A 2 14.73 1.02 -18.62
N TYR A 3 13.47 1.42 -18.55
CA TYR A 3 12.55 1.07 -17.45
C TYR A 3 11.78 -0.25 -17.64
N PHE A 4 12.00 -0.97 -18.74
CA PHE A 4 11.21 -2.16 -19.09
C PHE A 4 11.27 -3.24 -18.01
N ASP A 5 12.45 -3.52 -17.47
CA ASP A 5 12.64 -4.51 -16.40
C ASP A 5 11.83 -4.15 -15.13
N ALA A 6 11.82 -2.86 -14.75
CA ALA A 6 11.05 -2.39 -13.60
C ALA A 6 9.54 -2.52 -13.85
N VAL A 7 9.07 -2.17 -15.06
CA VAL A 7 7.66 -2.26 -15.44
C VAL A 7 7.18 -3.72 -15.54
N ASP A 8 7.99 -4.62 -16.10
CA ASP A 8 7.67 -6.05 -16.19
C ASP A 8 7.60 -6.71 -14.80
N LYS A 9 8.58 -6.44 -13.93
CA LYS A 9 8.54 -6.93 -12.54
C LYS A 9 7.34 -6.36 -11.79
N LEU A 10 6.99 -5.10 -12.04
CA LEU A 10 5.84 -4.44 -11.43
C LEU A 10 4.53 -5.12 -11.86
N TYR A 11 4.37 -5.37 -13.16
CA TYR A 11 3.26 -6.14 -13.70
C TYR A 11 3.15 -7.52 -13.03
N LYS A 12 4.27 -8.24 -12.90
CA LYS A 12 4.29 -9.57 -12.27
C LYS A 12 3.81 -9.54 -10.82
N VAL A 13 4.24 -8.55 -10.04
CA VAL A 13 3.84 -8.45 -8.63
C VAL A 13 2.37 -8.01 -8.51
N ILE A 14 1.95 -6.95 -9.21
CA ILE A 14 0.57 -6.42 -9.13
C ILE A 14 -0.46 -7.49 -9.48
N PHE A 15 -0.23 -8.24 -10.55
CA PHE A 15 -1.19 -9.25 -11.04
C PHE A 15 -0.86 -10.68 -10.60
N ARG A 16 0.00 -10.84 -9.58
CA ARG A 16 0.41 -12.12 -8.99
C ARG A 16 0.85 -13.16 -10.04
N LYS A 17 1.63 -12.73 -11.04
CA LYS A 17 2.27 -13.60 -12.04
C LYS A 17 3.67 -14.06 -11.59
N CYS A 18 3.87 -14.19 -10.28
CA CYS A 18 5.10 -14.61 -9.62
C CYS A 18 4.84 -15.80 -8.68
N GLN A 19 5.89 -16.36 -8.08
CA GLN A 19 5.75 -17.43 -7.08
C GLN A 19 4.89 -16.96 -5.90
N GLU A 20 4.13 -17.86 -5.28
CA GLU A 20 3.15 -17.53 -4.22
C GLU A 20 3.72 -16.70 -3.06
N LYS A 21 5.02 -16.82 -2.79
CA LYS A 21 5.70 -16.12 -1.69
C LYS A 21 6.23 -14.73 -2.03
N VAL A 22 6.08 -14.29 -3.28
CA VAL A 22 6.61 -13.02 -3.76
C VAL A 22 5.45 -12.04 -3.95
N ASN A 23 5.21 -11.18 -2.96
CA ASN A 23 4.19 -10.12 -3.06
C ASN A 23 4.79 -8.72 -3.13
N VAL A 24 6.13 -8.59 -3.15
CA VAL A 24 6.80 -7.28 -3.12
C VAL A 24 7.70 -7.07 -4.33
N ILE A 25 7.64 -5.86 -4.87
CA ILE A 25 8.67 -5.31 -5.75
C ILE A 25 9.42 -4.21 -5.02
N TRP A 26 10.75 -4.24 -5.10
CA TRP A 26 11.63 -3.27 -4.48
C TRP A 26 12.34 -2.44 -5.54
N PHE A 27 11.97 -1.16 -5.63
CA PHE A 27 12.67 -0.14 -6.41
C PHE A 27 13.83 0.43 -5.59
N PHE A 28 15.05 0.18 -6.05
CA PHE A 28 16.26 0.69 -5.42
C PHE A 28 17.20 1.32 -6.45
N GLY A 29 18.06 2.26 -6.03
CA GLY A 29 19.00 2.92 -6.93
C GLY A 29 19.17 4.40 -6.62
N GLU A 30 19.87 5.12 -7.49
CA GLU A 30 20.24 6.52 -7.26
C GLU A 30 19.02 7.46 -7.14
N PRO A 31 19.12 8.57 -6.40
CA PRO A 31 18.06 9.58 -6.37
C PRO A 31 17.75 10.11 -7.78
N ASN A 32 16.55 10.65 -7.99
CA ASN A 32 16.13 11.28 -9.26
C ASN A 32 16.08 10.37 -10.50
N THR A 33 16.20 9.05 -10.33
CA THR A 33 16.03 8.04 -11.39
C THR A 33 14.56 7.72 -11.68
N GLY A 34 13.60 8.34 -10.99
CA GLY A 34 12.17 8.16 -11.26
C GLY A 34 11.44 7.05 -10.48
N LYS A 35 12.05 6.46 -9.46
CA LYS A 35 11.38 5.52 -8.53
C LYS A 35 10.06 6.08 -7.98
N THR A 36 10.11 7.29 -7.42
CA THR A 36 8.93 7.97 -6.87
C THR A 36 7.94 8.38 -7.97
N THR A 37 8.42 8.69 -9.19
CA THR A 37 7.53 8.95 -10.34
C THR A 37 6.73 7.69 -10.69
N MET A 38 7.36 6.52 -10.70
CA MET A 38 6.68 5.25 -10.94
C MET A 38 5.58 5.00 -9.89
N ALA A 39 5.90 5.18 -8.60
CA ALA A 39 4.88 5.06 -7.55
C ALA A 39 3.76 6.08 -7.69
N LYS A 40 4.05 7.33 -8.10
CA LYS A 40 3.00 8.33 -8.39
C LYS A 40 2.05 7.87 -9.50
N TYR A 41 2.56 7.18 -10.54
CA TYR A 41 1.70 6.62 -11.58
C TYR A 41 0.85 5.48 -11.05
N ILE A 42 1.42 4.58 -10.26
CA ILE A 42 0.65 3.50 -9.64
C ILE A 42 -0.45 4.04 -8.73
N ARG A 43 -0.19 5.09 -7.93
CA ARG A 43 -1.22 5.77 -7.11
C ARG A 43 -2.37 6.35 -7.95
N LYS A 44 -2.12 6.70 -9.21
CA LYS A 44 -3.14 7.22 -10.13
C LYS A 44 -3.95 6.11 -10.81
N ILE A 45 -3.33 4.94 -11.01
CA ILE A 45 -3.95 3.81 -11.73
C ILE A 45 -4.74 2.91 -10.78
N PHE A 46 -4.27 2.71 -9.55
CA PHE A 46 -4.84 1.76 -8.59
C PHE A 46 -5.25 2.43 -7.27
N ILE A 47 -6.15 1.78 -6.54
CA ILE A 47 -6.42 2.10 -5.12
C ILE A 47 -5.23 1.61 -4.30
N THR A 48 -4.51 2.54 -3.68
CA THR A 48 -3.27 2.26 -2.94
C THR A 48 -3.34 2.83 -1.52
N GLU A 49 -2.68 2.17 -0.57
CA GLU A 49 -2.44 2.72 0.78
C GLU A 49 -0.93 3.00 0.97
N ASP A 50 -0.58 4.21 1.41
CA ASP A 50 0.80 4.54 1.75
C ASP A 50 1.16 3.95 3.12
N PHE A 51 2.13 3.04 3.14
CA PHE A 51 2.63 2.47 4.38
C PHE A 51 3.63 3.41 5.03
N ARG A 52 3.27 3.93 6.21
CA ARG A 52 4.14 4.76 7.03
C ARG A 52 4.43 4.05 8.34
N VAL A 53 5.69 3.65 8.54
CA VAL A 53 6.17 3.26 9.87
C VAL A 53 6.33 4.54 10.69
N LEU A 54 5.27 4.92 11.40
CA LEU A 54 5.34 6.02 12.34
C LEU A 54 6.21 5.57 13.52
N ASN A 55 7.28 6.31 13.81
CA ASN A 55 8.14 6.12 15.00
C ASN A 55 7.40 6.34 16.34
N LYS A 56 6.09 6.59 16.31
CA LYS A 56 5.21 6.71 17.49
C LYS A 56 4.08 5.71 17.32
N SER A 57 3.86 4.93 18.36
CA SER A 57 3.30 3.57 18.43
C SER A 57 1.86 3.36 17.97
N PHE A 58 1.26 4.29 17.22
CA PHE A 58 -0.15 4.26 16.91
C PHE A 58 -0.43 4.78 15.50
N CYS A 59 -1.07 3.94 14.69
CA CYS A 59 -1.69 4.38 13.45
C CYS A 59 -3.10 4.90 13.78
N MET A 60 -3.47 6.10 13.31
CA MET A 60 -4.86 6.51 13.36
C MET A 60 -5.61 5.75 12.27
N GLU A 61 -6.73 5.13 12.64
CA GLU A 61 -7.61 4.42 11.72
C GLU A 61 -8.15 5.44 10.70
N SER A 62 -7.73 5.34 9.44
CA SER A 62 -8.36 6.10 8.38
C SER A 62 -9.80 5.62 8.28
N SER A 63 -10.76 6.53 8.39
CA SER A 63 -12.20 6.27 8.49
C SER A 63 -12.84 5.66 7.23
N THR A 64 -12.06 5.08 6.33
CA THR A 64 -12.53 4.46 5.10
C THR A 64 -12.76 2.98 5.33
N THR A 65 -14.02 2.61 5.48
CA THR A 65 -14.57 1.23 5.54
C THR A 65 -14.52 0.49 4.19
N HIS A 66 -13.86 1.05 3.18
CA HIS A 66 -13.85 0.50 1.83
C HIS A 66 -12.70 -0.51 1.64
N SER A 67 -13.05 -1.59 0.92
CA SER A 67 -12.25 -2.72 0.42
C SER A 67 -10.80 -2.85 0.94
N LYS A 68 -10.45 -4.06 1.41
CA LYS A 68 -9.07 -4.42 1.78
C LYS A 68 -8.11 -3.86 0.70
N PRO A 69 -7.12 -3.01 1.04
CA PRO A 69 -6.26 -2.40 0.05
C PRO A 69 -5.61 -3.50 -0.78
N GLN A 70 -5.61 -3.38 -2.10
CA GLN A 70 -4.97 -4.39 -2.94
C GLN A 70 -3.48 -4.14 -3.07
N LEU A 71 -3.07 -2.87 -2.99
CA LEU A 71 -1.69 -2.45 -3.16
C LEU A 71 -1.24 -1.47 -2.07
N VAL A 72 -0.04 -1.69 -1.57
CA VAL A 72 0.58 -0.91 -0.51
C VAL A 72 1.91 -0.34 -1.01
N ILE A 73 2.12 0.97 -0.82
CA ILE A 73 3.36 1.64 -1.23
C ILE A 73 4.15 2.02 0.01
N MET A 74 5.34 1.46 0.15
CA MET A 74 6.33 1.82 1.16
C MET A 74 7.34 2.79 0.54
N ASP A 75 7.03 4.08 0.57
CA ASP A 75 7.91 5.13 0.04
C ASP A 75 9.02 5.45 1.07
N GLU A 76 10.27 5.48 0.61
CA GLU A 76 11.45 5.77 1.43
C GLU A 76 11.57 4.93 2.73
N ILE A 77 11.72 3.61 2.57
CA ILE A 77 11.93 2.73 3.72
C ILE A 77 13.18 3.14 4.50
N LYS A 78 12.98 3.52 5.77
CA LYS A 78 14.06 3.90 6.68
C LYS A 78 14.91 2.69 7.06
N ARG A 79 16.23 2.89 7.10
CA ARG A 79 17.19 1.87 7.54
C ARG A 79 16.97 1.40 8.97
N ASP A 80 16.44 2.28 9.81
CA ASP A 80 16.16 2.01 11.24
C ASP A 80 15.25 0.78 11.45
N LEU A 81 14.40 0.48 10.46
CA LEU A 81 13.49 -0.66 10.47
C LEU A 81 14.23 -2.02 10.52
N PHE A 82 15.47 -2.05 10.03
CA PHE A 82 16.26 -3.26 9.89
C PHE A 82 17.27 -3.49 11.03
N TYR A 83 17.25 -2.65 12.07
CA TYR A 83 18.01 -2.91 13.29
C TYR A 83 17.18 -3.66 14.35
N ASP A 84 15.87 -3.77 14.13
CA ASP A 84 14.94 -4.39 15.05
C ASP A 84 14.51 -5.76 14.50
N SER A 85 14.92 -6.84 15.18
CA SER A 85 14.65 -8.21 14.74
C SER A 85 13.16 -8.53 14.69
N GLU A 86 12.36 -7.95 15.58
CA GLU A 86 10.91 -8.16 15.58
C GLU A 86 10.28 -7.54 14.33
N LYS A 87 10.70 -6.32 13.99
CA LYS A 87 10.22 -5.64 12.77
C LYS A 87 10.67 -6.34 11.49
N ILE A 88 11.86 -6.96 11.50
CA ILE A 88 12.33 -7.78 10.38
C ILE A 88 11.39 -8.96 10.14
N ASP A 89 10.99 -9.67 11.19
CA ASP A 89 10.10 -10.81 11.05
C ASP A 89 8.69 -10.39 10.62
N ASP A 90 8.20 -9.26 11.13
CA ASP A 90 6.94 -8.67 10.69
C ASP A 90 6.97 -8.28 9.20
N LEU A 91 8.08 -7.73 8.71
CA LEU A 91 8.26 -7.43 7.29
C LEU A 91 8.30 -8.68 6.42
N LYS A 92 8.94 -9.77 6.88
CA LYS A 92 8.97 -11.02 6.12
C LYS A 92 7.55 -11.56 5.93
N ARG A 93 6.76 -11.60 7.01
CA ARG A 93 5.35 -12.00 6.97
C ARG A 93 4.53 -11.09 6.07
N PHE A 94 4.80 -9.79 6.13
CA PHE A 94 4.13 -8.83 5.27
C PHE A 94 4.44 -9.05 3.78
N PHE A 95 5.70 -9.31 3.43
CA PHE A 95 6.11 -9.61 2.04
C PHE A 95 5.61 -10.96 1.54
N GLU A 96 5.30 -11.90 2.44
CA GLU A 96 4.59 -13.15 2.12
C GLU A 96 3.07 -12.97 2.00
N GLY A 97 2.54 -11.76 2.28
CA GLY A 97 1.12 -11.46 2.17
C GLY A 97 0.30 -11.87 3.40
N GLU A 98 0.94 -12.23 4.52
CA GLU A 98 0.24 -12.54 5.79
C GLU A 98 -0.30 -11.27 6.48
N GLY A 99 0.20 -10.11 6.06
CA GLY A 99 -0.13 -8.79 6.61
C GLY A 99 0.96 -8.25 7.53
N TYR A 100 0.73 -7.05 8.05
CA TYR A 100 1.65 -6.35 8.96
C TYR A 100 0.91 -5.98 10.26
N PRO A 101 1.50 -6.24 11.43
CA PRO A 101 0.88 -5.88 12.71
C PRO A 101 0.93 -4.37 12.91
N VAL A 102 -0.24 -3.78 13.17
CA VAL A 102 -0.39 -2.36 13.45
C VAL A 102 -0.94 -2.17 14.85
N ASN A 103 -0.17 -1.47 15.67
CA ASN A 103 -0.63 -1.02 16.98
C ASN A 103 -1.58 0.16 16.80
N LEU A 104 -2.81 0.02 17.31
CA LEU A 104 -3.83 1.06 17.29
C LEU A 104 -3.92 1.71 18.66
N LYS A 105 -4.16 3.02 18.69
CA LYS A 105 -4.25 3.76 19.95
C LYS A 105 -5.45 3.25 20.75
N TYR A 106 -5.20 2.79 21.99
CA TYR A 106 -6.23 2.30 22.91
C TYR A 106 -7.01 1.07 22.43
N LYS A 107 -6.49 0.34 21.44
CA LYS A 107 -7.10 -0.89 20.92
C LYS A 107 -6.06 -2.01 20.91
N GLN A 108 -6.53 -3.24 20.80
CA GLN A 108 -5.64 -4.38 20.58
C GLN A 108 -4.92 -4.23 19.22
N PRO A 109 -3.67 -4.72 19.10
CA PRO A 109 -2.98 -4.78 17.81
C PRO A 109 -3.81 -5.52 16.78
N VAL A 110 -3.85 -5.01 15.55
CA VAL A 110 -4.56 -5.64 14.43
C VAL A 110 -3.60 -5.94 13.30
N VAL A 111 -3.78 -7.06 12.61
CA VAL A 111 -3.04 -7.35 11.39
C VAL A 111 -3.74 -6.65 10.22
N ARG A 112 -3.06 -5.69 9.59
CA ARG A 112 -3.54 -5.00 8.38
C ARG A 112 -2.82 -5.55 7.15
N PHE A 113 -3.29 -5.14 5.97
CA PHE A 113 -2.62 -5.40 4.69
C PHE A 113 -2.44 -6.87 4.31
N GLN A 114 -3.34 -7.74 4.78
CA GLN A 114 -3.31 -9.14 4.38
C GLN A 114 -3.57 -9.24 2.88
N GLN A 115 -2.83 -10.10 2.20
CA GLN A 115 -2.95 -10.38 0.76
C GLN A 115 -2.66 -9.17 -0.16
N CYS A 116 -2.08 -8.09 0.36
CA CYS A 116 -1.69 -6.93 -0.44
C CYS A 116 -0.41 -7.19 -1.25
N GLN A 117 -0.33 -6.56 -2.42
CA GLN A 117 0.91 -6.41 -3.16
C GLN A 117 1.65 -5.18 -2.62
N VAL A 118 2.97 -5.26 -2.52
CA VAL A 118 3.80 -4.22 -1.89
C VAL A 118 4.77 -3.64 -2.91
N ILE A 119 4.87 -2.32 -2.94
CA ILE A 119 5.90 -1.58 -3.67
C ILE A 119 6.80 -0.91 -2.64
N ALA A 120 8.01 -1.42 -2.50
CA ALA A 120 9.04 -0.86 -1.65
C ALA A 120 9.95 0.09 -2.45
N ILE A 121 10.25 1.25 -1.88
CA ILE A 121 11.14 2.24 -2.49
C ILE A 121 12.24 2.62 -1.51
N SER A 122 13.49 2.55 -1.97
CA SER A 122 14.63 3.08 -1.23
C SER A 122 15.73 3.53 -2.18
N ASN A 123 16.72 4.27 -1.68
CA ASN A 123 17.92 4.55 -2.48
C ASN A 123 18.92 3.39 -2.43
N THR A 124 18.92 2.62 -1.34
CA THR A 124 19.82 1.49 -1.12
C THR A 124 19.07 0.30 -0.54
N LEU A 125 19.49 -0.91 -0.87
CA LEU A 125 19.00 -2.12 -0.20
C LEU A 125 19.55 -2.18 1.24
N PRO A 126 18.76 -2.65 2.22
CA PRO A 126 19.18 -2.77 3.61
C PRO A 126 20.04 -4.01 3.89
N PHE A 127 20.41 -4.77 2.87
CA PHE A 127 21.04 -6.09 3.01
C PHE A 127 22.39 -6.08 3.74
N ASN A 128 23.13 -4.97 3.68
CA ASN A 128 24.39 -4.82 4.41
C ASN A 128 24.21 -4.75 5.93
N GLN A 129 22.98 -4.57 6.40
CA GLN A 129 22.64 -4.41 7.82
C GLN A 129 21.99 -5.68 8.41
N MET A 130 21.77 -6.70 7.58
CA MET A 130 21.08 -7.93 7.94
C MET A 130 22.06 -9.09 8.08
N SER A 131 21.66 -10.13 8.82
CA SER A 131 22.36 -11.40 8.79
C SER A 131 22.28 -12.03 7.40
N ASP A 132 23.25 -12.88 7.03
CA ASP A 132 23.23 -13.59 5.74
C ASP A 132 21.98 -14.49 5.59
N LEU A 133 21.46 -15.02 6.70
CA LEU A 133 20.24 -15.81 6.71
C LEU A 133 19.02 -14.95 6.37
N ASP A 134 18.88 -13.79 7.01
CA ASP A 134 17.79 -12.85 6.74
C ASP A 134 17.86 -12.31 5.31
N ARG A 135 19.07 -11.98 4.83
CA ARG A 135 19.26 -11.53 3.45
C ARG A 135 18.70 -12.55 2.45
N LYS A 136 19.10 -13.82 2.57
CA LYS A 136 18.60 -14.90 1.69
C LYS A 136 17.08 -15.03 1.77
N GLN A 137 16.52 -14.91 2.97
CA GLN A 137 15.08 -14.95 3.17
C GLN A 137 14.37 -13.79 2.46
N PHE A 138 14.86 -12.56 2.57
CA PHE A 138 14.30 -11.43 1.84
C PHE A 138 14.42 -11.59 0.33
N GLU A 139 15.57 -12.02 -0.18
CA GLU A 139 15.80 -12.21 -1.62
C GLU A 139 14.83 -13.21 -2.25
N THR A 140 14.40 -14.23 -1.52
CA THR A 140 13.40 -15.21 -2.01
C THR A 140 11.97 -14.69 -2.05
N ARG A 141 11.70 -13.54 -1.41
CA ARG A 141 10.34 -12.99 -1.21
C ARG A 141 10.09 -11.71 -2.01
N MET A 142 11.08 -11.19 -2.73
CA MET A 142 10.98 -9.92 -3.44
C MET A 142 11.52 -9.96 -4.86
N LEU A 143 10.90 -9.19 -5.76
CA LEU A 143 11.53 -8.82 -7.02
C LEU A 143 12.30 -7.51 -6.84
N LYS A 144 13.58 -7.53 -7.16
CA LYS A 144 14.44 -6.34 -7.12
C LYS A 144 14.45 -5.67 -8.49
N ALA A 145 14.15 -4.38 -8.55
CA ALA A 145 14.26 -3.56 -9.76
C ALA A 145 15.22 -2.40 -9.49
N GLU A 146 16.35 -2.42 -10.19
CA GLU A 146 17.43 -1.45 -10.03
C GLU A 146 17.22 -0.25 -10.94
N PHE A 147 17.34 0.93 -10.37
CA PHE A 147 17.28 2.20 -11.07
C PHE A 147 18.69 2.78 -11.18
N THR A 148 19.27 2.61 -12.36
CA THR A 148 20.69 2.89 -12.62
C THR A 148 20.94 4.38 -12.93
N PRO A 149 22.20 4.85 -12.89
CA PRO A 149 22.56 6.21 -13.27
C PRO A 149 22.17 6.58 -14.71
N GLU A 150 22.08 5.60 -15.61
CA GLU A 150 21.62 5.82 -17.00
C GLU A 150 20.14 6.25 -17.07
N MET A 151 19.38 6.03 -16.00
CA MET A 151 18.00 6.50 -15.84
C MET A 151 17.91 7.90 -15.24
N LEU A 152 19.04 8.51 -14.85
CA LEU A 152 19.07 9.90 -14.40
C LEU A 152 18.59 10.80 -15.53
N ARG A 153 17.62 11.67 -15.20
CA ARG A 153 17.00 12.55 -16.18
C ARG A 153 17.62 13.93 -16.11
N ALA A 154 18.24 14.36 -17.21
CA ALA A 154 18.76 15.73 -17.37
C ALA A 154 17.65 16.72 -17.78
N ASP A 155 16.58 16.20 -18.38
CA ASP A 155 15.49 16.90 -19.07
C ASP A 155 14.13 16.76 -18.37
N GLU A 156 14.14 16.25 -17.13
CA GLU A 156 13.03 16.09 -16.17
C GLU A 156 11.81 15.24 -16.63
N LYS A 157 11.62 14.99 -17.92
CA LYS A 157 10.48 14.23 -18.45
C LYS A 157 10.66 12.73 -18.28
N PHE A 158 9.66 12.06 -17.72
CA PHE A 158 9.65 10.60 -17.62
C PHE A 158 9.40 10.01 -19.01
N PRO A 159 9.99 8.86 -19.37
CA PRO A 159 9.95 8.37 -20.75
C PRO A 159 8.57 7.85 -21.20
N PHE A 160 7.60 7.83 -20.29
CA PHE A 160 6.20 7.52 -20.56
C PHE A 160 5.32 8.18 -19.51
N SER A 161 4.02 8.22 -19.76
CA SER A 161 2.97 8.76 -18.91
C SER A 161 2.25 7.67 -18.11
N GLU A 162 1.42 8.07 -17.14
CA GLU A 162 0.54 7.13 -16.42
C GLU A 162 -0.43 6.40 -17.36
N VAL A 163 -0.85 7.03 -18.45
CA VAL A 163 -1.78 6.45 -19.43
C VAL A 163 -1.10 5.34 -20.22
N GLU A 164 0.13 5.57 -20.67
CA GLU A 164 0.92 4.55 -21.38
C GLU A 164 1.23 3.34 -20.48
N LEU A 165 1.50 3.58 -19.19
CA LEU A 165 1.69 2.50 -18.22
C LEU A 165 0.39 1.67 -18.01
N ALA A 166 -0.76 2.34 -17.91
CA ALA A 166 -2.04 1.66 -17.78
C ALA A 166 -2.41 0.85 -19.04
N ILE A 167 -2.16 1.42 -20.23
CA ILE A 167 -2.35 0.72 -21.51
C ILE A 167 -1.46 -0.52 -21.56
N TYR A 168 -0.19 -0.40 -21.18
CA TYR A 168 0.73 -1.54 -21.13
C TYR A 168 0.19 -2.68 -20.26
N PHE A 169 -0.28 -2.37 -19.04
CA PHE A 169 -0.86 -3.39 -18.15
C PHE A 169 -2.11 -4.04 -18.76
N ARG A 170 -2.99 -3.24 -19.36
CA ARG A 170 -4.22 -3.74 -19.99
C ARG A 170 -3.92 -4.68 -21.15
N GLU A 171 -3.02 -4.28 -22.05
CA GLU A 171 -2.63 -5.08 -23.21
C GLU A 171 -2.01 -6.41 -22.77
N HIS A 172 -1.07 -6.38 -21.81
CA HIS A 172 -0.47 -7.60 -21.29
C HIS A 172 -1.48 -8.52 -20.58
N LEU A 173 -2.48 -7.97 -19.89
CA LEU A 173 -3.55 -8.78 -19.29
C LEU A 173 -4.39 -9.48 -20.36
N ILE A 174 -4.73 -8.78 -21.45
CA ILE A 174 -5.50 -9.32 -22.58
C ILE A 174 -4.70 -10.42 -23.28
N GLU A 175 -3.44 -10.17 -23.61
CA GLU A 175 -2.57 -11.13 -24.28
C GLU A 175 -2.38 -12.41 -23.46
N ASN A 176 -2.31 -12.28 -22.13
CA ASN A 176 -2.18 -13.41 -21.21
C ASN A 176 -3.51 -14.07 -20.83
N GLY A 177 -4.63 -13.70 -21.46
CA GLY A 177 -5.95 -14.29 -21.23
C GLY A 177 -6.57 -13.95 -19.86
N ASN A 178 -6.10 -12.91 -19.19
CA ASN A 178 -6.58 -12.47 -17.86
C ASN A 178 -7.47 -11.22 -17.95
N SER A 179 -8.20 -11.05 -19.05
CA SER A 179 -9.09 -9.90 -19.26
C SER A 179 -10.18 -9.77 -18.18
N GLN A 180 -10.50 -10.86 -17.47
CA GLN A 180 -11.43 -10.86 -16.33
C GLN A 180 -10.94 -10.02 -15.14
N MET A 181 -9.63 -9.76 -15.02
CA MET A 181 -9.06 -8.91 -13.97
C MET A 181 -9.20 -7.40 -14.27
N LEU A 182 -9.80 -7.04 -15.41
CA LEU A 182 -10.05 -5.66 -15.84
C LEU A 182 -11.49 -5.18 -15.55
N VAL A 183 -12.30 -6.00 -14.87
CA VAL A 183 -13.67 -5.59 -14.54
C VAL A 183 -13.61 -4.58 -13.40
N ASP A 184 -13.89 -3.32 -13.73
CA ASP A 184 -14.18 -2.28 -12.74
C ASP A 184 -15.48 -2.70 -12.03
N GLU A 185 -15.38 -3.18 -10.79
CA GLU A 185 -16.55 -3.24 -9.92
C GLU A 185 -17.01 -1.79 -9.69
N GLU A 186 -18.27 -1.49 -10.04
CA GLU A 186 -18.86 -0.18 -9.74
C GLU A 186 -18.67 0.08 -8.25
N THR A 187 -17.94 1.16 -7.93
CA THR A 187 -17.78 1.56 -6.54
C THR A 187 -19.14 2.04 -6.06
N GLU A 188 -19.93 1.15 -5.46
CA GLU A 188 -21.19 1.53 -4.84
C GLU A 188 -20.88 2.61 -3.81
N LEU A 189 -21.27 3.85 -4.13
CA LEU A 189 -21.36 4.92 -3.16
C LEU A 189 -22.45 4.49 -2.18
N CYS A 190 -22.06 3.79 -1.11
CA CYS A 190 -22.93 3.59 0.03
C CYS A 190 -23.24 4.98 0.58
N ASN A 191 -24.41 5.51 0.20
CA ASN A 191 -25.01 6.66 0.84
C ASN A 191 -24.93 6.42 2.34
N THR A 192 -24.14 7.23 3.04
CA THR A 192 -24.17 7.33 4.49
C THR A 192 -25.60 7.66 4.91
N TYR A 193 -26.39 6.63 5.21
CA TYR A 193 -27.51 6.77 6.11
C TYR A 193 -26.92 7.14 7.46
N VAL A 194 -26.86 8.44 7.71
CA VAL A 194 -26.76 8.97 9.07
C VAL A 194 -28.01 8.46 9.77
N GLU A 195 -27.84 7.45 10.63
CA GLU A 195 -28.89 6.97 11.52
C GLU A 195 -29.43 8.19 12.29
N ARG A 196 -30.71 8.51 12.05
CA ARG A 196 -31.47 9.59 12.69
C ARG A 196 -31.84 9.26 14.15
N ASN A 197 -31.02 8.51 14.88
CA ASN A 197 -31.40 8.04 16.22
C ASN A 197 -30.95 8.99 17.35
N ASP A 198 -30.07 9.97 17.10
CA ASP A 198 -29.60 10.88 18.15
C ASP A 198 -30.46 12.16 18.32
N LEU A 199 -31.47 12.36 17.45
CA LEU A 199 -32.38 13.52 17.54
C LEU A 199 -33.70 13.22 18.26
N GLU A 200 -34.10 11.96 18.40
CA GLU A 200 -35.33 11.59 19.13
C GLU A 200 -35.10 11.50 20.64
N ILE A 201 -33.95 11.00 21.09
CA ILE A 201 -33.60 10.91 22.53
C ILE A 201 -33.52 12.31 23.17
N ASN A 202 -32.98 13.30 22.45
CA ASN A 202 -32.88 14.68 22.93
C ASN A 202 -34.22 15.45 22.95
N ARG A 203 -35.26 14.96 22.24
CA ARG A 203 -36.59 15.57 22.26
C ARG A 203 -37.46 15.03 23.39
N GLU A 204 -37.34 13.74 23.70
CA GLU A 204 -38.07 13.14 24.83
C GLU A 204 -37.52 13.63 26.18
N GLU A 205 -36.19 13.76 26.33
CA GLU A 205 -35.58 14.31 27.56
C GLU A 205 -35.93 15.79 27.79
N LYS A 206 -36.09 16.58 26.72
CA LYS A 206 -36.52 17.98 26.84
C LYS A 206 -38.00 18.15 27.18
N MET A 207 -38.88 17.29 26.68
CA MET A 207 -40.30 17.36 27.04
C MET A 207 -40.56 16.90 28.48
N ALA A 208 -39.81 15.91 28.98
CA ALA A 208 -39.92 15.47 30.36
C ALA A 208 -39.50 16.56 31.38
N GLN A 209 -38.48 17.37 31.06
CA GLN A 209 -38.02 18.46 31.93
C GLN A 209 -38.96 19.68 31.92
N GLU A 210 -39.71 19.91 30.84
CA GLU A 210 -40.68 21.02 30.77
C GLU A 210 -42.02 20.70 31.46
N GLU A 211 -42.39 19.42 31.62
CA GLU A 211 -43.58 19.01 32.38
C GLU A 211 -43.36 19.05 33.90
N GLU A 212 -42.14 18.76 34.37
CA GLU A 212 -41.80 18.83 35.80
C GLU A 212 -41.78 20.27 36.34
N GLN A 213 -41.42 21.27 35.50
CA GLN A 213 -41.42 22.69 35.90
C GLN A 213 -42.80 23.36 35.89
N LYS A 214 -43.85 22.71 35.37
CA LYS A 214 -45.23 23.23 35.39
C LYS A 214 -46.08 22.67 36.52
N SER A 215 -45.49 21.83 37.38
CA SER A 215 -46.19 21.08 38.44
C SER A 215 -45.91 21.60 39.86
N GLU A 216 -45.11 22.66 40.02
CA GLU A 216 -44.87 23.37 41.29
C GLU A 216 -45.58 24.74 41.36
#